data_AF-A0A963V4D8-F1
#
_entry.id   AF-A0A963V4D8-F1
#
_cell.length_a   1.000
_cell.length_b   1.000
_cell.length_c   1.000
_cell.angle_alpha   90.00
_cell.angle_beta   90.00
_cell.angle_gamma   90.00
#
_symmetry.space_group_name_H-M   'P 1'
#
loop_
_entity.id
_entity.type
_entity.pdbx_description
1 polymer ?
#
loop_
_entity_poly.entity_id
_entity_poly.type
_entity_poly.pdbx_seq_one_letter_code
_entity_poly.pdbx_strand_id
1 'polypeptide(L)'
;MSHSQKTRPSNNLHCFKGAGIPYWRAKASGLRPSNETRATPQGHVFDFARDFDGLAINVGGIAHPRVADIGGQILIRFFSTGQSVEAGRCGAWWLDFDALDVLNKWALQSGNSLSKAAQLLLVVPLEWGDCGQMIVAQVDSPMRAWVGTGKEVGFFHGKSTSPDAARRVGTSIYAPPPGTNIRQIFIPGERSLLESCIRKISSHKIGRDGRLQPSLARPY
;
A
#
# COMPACT_ATOMS: atom_id res chain seq x y z
N MET A 1 -31.03 -26.72 -14.91
CA MET A 1 -29.87 -26.39 -14.04
C MET A 1 -29.60 -24.90 -14.15
N SER A 2 -30.01 -24.12 -13.14
CA SER A 2 -29.81 -22.67 -13.09
C SER A 2 -28.31 -22.37 -12.96
N HIS A 3 -27.69 -21.87 -14.02
CA HIS A 3 -26.37 -21.24 -13.94
C HIS A 3 -26.53 -19.94 -13.15
N SER A 4 -26.31 -20.00 -11.83
CA SER A 4 -26.09 -18.82 -11.01
C SER A 4 -24.91 -18.06 -11.61
N GLN A 5 -25.18 -17.00 -12.38
CA GLN A 5 -24.19 -15.99 -12.72
C GLN A 5 -23.57 -15.54 -11.40
N LYS A 6 -22.29 -15.87 -11.18
CA LYS A 6 -21.53 -15.33 -10.05
C LYS A 6 -21.44 -13.82 -10.29
N THR A 7 -22.36 -13.06 -9.72
CA THR A 7 -22.29 -11.60 -9.69
C THR A 7 -20.96 -11.23 -9.08
N ARG A 8 -20.13 -10.50 -9.83
CA ARG A 8 -18.85 -10.01 -9.31
C ARG A 8 -19.13 -9.20 -8.04
N PRO A 9 -18.30 -9.32 -6.99
CA PRO A 9 -18.51 -8.55 -5.78
C PRO A 9 -18.49 -7.04 -6.12
N SER A 10 -19.43 -6.27 -5.58
CA SER A 10 -19.50 -4.82 -5.76
C SER A 10 -18.70 -4.04 -4.69
N ASN A 11 -18.11 -4.76 -3.73
CA ASN A 11 -17.26 -4.23 -2.66
C ASN A 11 -16.30 -5.31 -2.13
N ASN A 12 -15.41 -4.91 -1.22
CA ASN A 12 -14.42 -5.80 -0.61
C ASN A 12 -14.80 -6.31 0.78
N LEU A 13 -16.07 -6.22 1.20
CA LEU A 13 -16.48 -6.64 2.55
C LEU A 13 -16.24 -8.14 2.81
N HIS A 14 -16.25 -8.96 1.75
CA HIS A 14 -15.91 -10.38 1.83
C HIS A 14 -14.43 -10.63 2.23
N CYS A 15 -13.52 -9.68 1.95
CA CYS A 15 -12.13 -9.74 2.42
C CYS A 15 -12.02 -9.65 3.95
N PHE A 16 -13.07 -9.19 4.64
CA PHE A 16 -13.11 -9.04 6.09
C PHE A 16 -14.03 -10.08 6.74
N LYS A 17 -14.15 -11.27 6.15
CA LYS A 17 -14.92 -12.40 6.69
C LYS A 17 -14.06 -13.66 6.75
N GLY A 18 -14.29 -14.50 7.75
CA GLY A 18 -13.64 -15.81 7.90
C GLY A 18 -12.11 -15.75 7.76
N ALA A 19 -11.56 -16.63 6.92
CA ALA A 19 -10.13 -16.69 6.58
C ALA A 19 -9.58 -15.41 5.91
N GLY A 20 -10.45 -14.56 5.35
CA GLY A 20 -10.03 -13.31 4.73
C GLY A 20 -9.42 -12.32 5.73
N ILE A 21 -9.96 -12.23 6.96
CA ILE A 21 -9.46 -11.30 7.98
C ILE A 21 -7.96 -11.52 8.26
N PRO A 22 -7.51 -12.72 8.70
CA PRO A 22 -6.10 -12.95 8.97
C PRO A 22 -5.23 -12.87 7.71
N TYR A 23 -5.70 -13.35 6.56
CA TYR A 23 -4.96 -13.29 5.29
C TYR A 23 -4.65 -11.85 4.87
N TRP A 24 -5.68 -11.00 4.81
CA TRP A 24 -5.53 -9.61 4.37
C TRP A 24 -4.86 -8.74 5.42
N ARG A 25 -5.05 -9.03 6.72
CA ARG A 25 -4.29 -8.38 7.80
C ARG A 25 -2.80 -8.68 7.70
N ALA A 26 -2.42 -9.92 7.36
CA ALA A 26 -1.04 -10.30 7.16
C ALA A 26 -0.41 -9.55 5.97
N LYS A 27 -1.11 -9.49 4.83
CA LYS A 27 -0.70 -8.66 3.68
C LYS A 27 -0.56 -7.18 4.04
N ALA A 28 -1.55 -6.61 4.73
CA ALA A 28 -1.48 -5.23 5.22
C ALA A 28 -0.31 -5.01 6.18
N SER A 29 0.13 -6.04 6.90
CA SER A 29 1.27 -6.00 7.81
C SER A 29 2.63 -6.19 7.12
N GLY A 30 2.65 -6.32 5.79
CA GLY A 30 3.84 -6.56 4.98
C GLY A 30 4.26 -8.02 4.86
N LEU A 31 3.45 -8.97 5.33
CA LEU A 31 3.74 -10.39 5.17
C LEU A 31 3.23 -10.90 3.82
N ARG A 32 3.79 -12.02 3.37
CA ARG A 32 3.40 -12.69 2.11
C ARG A 32 2.79 -14.06 2.41
N PRO A 33 1.51 -14.12 2.82
CA PRO A 33 0.82 -15.40 3.00
C PRO A 33 0.66 -16.12 1.66
N SER A 34 0.77 -17.45 1.68
CA SER A 34 0.42 -18.31 0.55
C SER A 34 -1.09 -18.26 0.30
N ASN A 35 -1.49 -18.55 -0.94
CA ASN A 35 -2.92 -18.65 -1.29
C ASN A 35 -3.54 -19.96 -0.79
N GLU A 36 -2.71 -20.92 -0.38
CA GLU A 36 -3.15 -22.19 0.18
C GLU A 36 -3.48 -22.02 1.66
N THR A 37 -4.67 -22.45 2.04
CA THR A 37 -5.13 -22.40 3.42
C THR A 37 -5.25 -23.82 3.95
N ARG A 38 -4.61 -24.11 5.08
CA ARG A 38 -4.77 -25.41 5.76
C ARG A 38 -5.77 -25.24 6.90
N ALA A 39 -6.84 -26.03 6.87
CA ALA A 39 -7.80 -26.07 7.98
C ALA A 39 -7.22 -26.92 9.12
N THR A 40 -7.23 -26.38 10.33
CA THR A 40 -6.85 -27.07 11.57
C THR A 40 -7.99 -26.97 12.59
N PRO A 41 -7.98 -27.79 13.67
CA PRO A 41 -8.95 -27.65 14.75
C PRO A 41 -8.97 -26.25 15.39
N GLN A 42 -7.88 -25.50 15.27
CA GLN A 42 -7.74 -24.13 15.78
C GLN A 42 -8.10 -23.05 14.74
N GLY A 43 -8.51 -23.44 13.53
CA GLY A 43 -8.95 -22.53 12.46
C GLY A 43 -8.12 -22.64 11.18
N HIS A 44 -8.12 -21.59 10.39
CA HIS A 44 -7.37 -21.54 9.12
C HIS A 44 -5.95 -21.05 9.34
N VAL A 45 -4.97 -21.83 8.86
CA VAL A 45 -3.54 -21.52 8.91
C VAL A 45 -3.03 -21.23 7.49
N PHE A 46 -2.16 -20.22 7.38
CA PHE A 46 -1.47 -19.84 6.15
C PHE A 46 0.02 -20.08 6.34
N ASP A 47 0.67 -20.56 5.29
CA ASP A 47 2.13 -20.52 5.22
C ASP A 47 2.57 -19.14 4.71
N PHE A 48 3.78 -18.73 5.05
CA PHE A 48 4.33 -17.43 4.66
C PHE A 48 5.58 -17.63 3.83
N ALA A 49 5.84 -16.71 2.89
CA ALA A 49 7.14 -16.64 2.25
C ALA A 49 8.22 -16.40 3.31
N ARG A 50 9.29 -17.19 3.26
CA ARG A 50 10.38 -17.15 4.23
C ARG A 50 11.67 -16.65 3.58
N ASP A 51 12.51 -15.98 4.36
CA ASP A 51 13.86 -15.65 3.94
C ASP A 51 14.78 -16.85 4.16
N PHE A 52 16.09 -16.64 3.99
CA PHE A 52 17.09 -17.70 4.03
C PHE A 52 17.30 -18.32 5.42
N ASP A 53 16.84 -17.65 6.50
CA ASP A 53 16.89 -18.22 7.86
C ASP A 53 15.56 -18.88 8.27
N GLY A 54 14.60 -18.96 7.34
CA GLY A 54 13.34 -19.65 7.53
C GLY A 54 12.28 -18.82 8.25
N LEU A 55 12.53 -17.53 8.52
CA LEU A 55 11.57 -16.61 9.11
C LEU A 55 10.73 -15.91 8.04
N ALA A 56 9.53 -15.48 8.41
CA ALA A 56 8.62 -14.85 7.46
C ALA A 56 9.18 -13.50 6.95
N ILE A 57 9.27 -13.34 5.63
CA ILE A 57 9.73 -12.09 5.00
C ILE A 57 8.73 -10.97 5.31
N ASN A 58 9.26 -9.81 5.67
CA ASN A 58 8.49 -8.58 5.74
C ASN A 58 8.87 -7.64 4.58
N VAL A 59 7.86 -7.15 3.86
CA VAL A 59 8.00 -6.17 2.78
C VAL A 59 7.30 -4.86 3.14
N GLY A 60 7.48 -4.41 4.38
CA GLY A 60 6.96 -3.15 4.92
C GLY A 60 5.52 -3.24 5.40
N GLY A 61 4.67 -2.42 4.83
CA GLY A 61 3.25 -2.33 5.19
C GLY A 61 2.99 -1.56 6.50
N ILE A 62 1.91 -1.90 7.19
CA ILE A 62 1.32 -1.09 8.26
C ILE A 62 1.67 -1.66 9.64
N ALA A 63 2.18 -0.80 10.52
CA ALA A 63 2.37 -1.08 11.93
C ALA A 63 1.00 -1.14 12.62
N HIS A 64 0.74 -2.27 13.28
CA HIS A 64 -0.52 -2.55 13.98
C HIS A 64 -1.79 -2.20 13.15
N PRO A 65 -2.02 -2.85 12.00
CA PRO A 65 -3.11 -2.48 11.12
C PRO A 65 -4.46 -2.59 11.82
N ARG A 66 -5.27 -1.54 11.69
CA ARG A 66 -6.65 -1.47 12.20
C ARG A 66 -7.64 -1.39 11.05
N VAL A 67 -8.82 -1.99 11.22
CA VAL A 67 -9.88 -1.88 10.20
C VAL A 67 -10.47 -0.48 10.24
N ALA A 68 -10.70 0.11 9.08
CA ALA A 68 -11.51 1.32 8.91
C ALA A 68 -12.49 1.12 7.76
N ASP A 69 -13.70 1.63 7.93
CA ASP A 69 -14.65 1.78 6.82
C ASP A 69 -14.20 2.95 5.94
N ILE A 70 -14.32 2.78 4.63
CA ILE A 70 -13.97 3.79 3.62
C ILE A 70 -15.07 3.86 2.56
N GLY A 71 -15.32 5.04 2.00
CA GLY A 71 -16.38 5.25 1.01
C GLY A 71 -16.63 6.73 0.76
N GLY A 72 -16.75 7.13 -0.51
CA GLY A 72 -16.95 8.53 -0.94
C GLY A 72 -15.69 9.41 -0.89
N GLN A 73 -14.69 9.04 -0.10
CA GLN A 73 -13.45 9.80 0.07
C GLN A 73 -12.55 9.79 -1.18
N ILE A 74 -11.77 10.87 -1.31
CA ILE A 74 -10.71 11.00 -2.31
C ILE A 74 -9.41 10.47 -1.70
N LEU A 75 -8.73 9.62 -2.45
CA LEU A 75 -7.45 9.02 -2.09
C LEU A 75 -6.39 9.40 -3.12
N ILE A 76 -5.14 9.36 -2.67
CA ILE A 76 -3.97 9.47 -3.55
C ILE A 76 -3.11 8.23 -3.45
N ARG A 77 -2.38 7.95 -4.51
CA ARG A 77 -1.38 6.89 -4.52
C ARG A 77 -0.19 7.30 -5.38
N PHE A 78 1.00 7.07 -4.86
CA PHE A 78 2.24 7.13 -5.62
C PHE A 78 2.56 5.78 -6.25
N PHE A 79 3.10 5.80 -7.45
CA PHE A 79 3.50 4.61 -8.20
C PHE A 79 4.69 4.93 -9.11
N SER A 80 5.34 3.89 -9.62
CA SER A 80 6.63 4.06 -10.29
C SER A 80 6.49 4.61 -11.70
N THR A 81 7.49 5.37 -12.14
CA THR A 81 7.63 5.80 -13.53
C THR A 81 7.58 4.59 -14.47
N GLY A 82 6.78 4.69 -15.52
CA GLY A 82 6.64 3.65 -16.54
C GLY A 82 5.54 2.63 -16.27
N GLN A 83 4.93 2.63 -15.08
CA GLN A 83 3.70 1.89 -14.86
C GLN A 83 2.52 2.62 -15.51
N SER A 84 1.57 1.86 -16.08
CA SER A 84 0.35 2.46 -16.60
C SER A 84 -0.51 3.05 -15.49
N VAL A 85 -1.31 4.06 -15.81
CA VAL A 85 -2.23 4.68 -14.84
C VAL A 85 -3.22 3.65 -14.29
N GLU A 86 -3.62 2.69 -15.12
CA GLU A 86 -4.50 1.58 -14.74
C GLU A 86 -3.81 0.66 -13.73
N ALA A 87 -2.52 0.35 -13.92
CA ALA A 87 -1.74 -0.42 -12.94
C ALA A 87 -1.60 0.34 -11.62
N GLY A 88 -1.36 1.65 -11.67
CA GLY A 88 -1.38 2.53 -10.50
C GLY A 88 -2.72 2.46 -9.75
N ARG A 89 -3.83 2.67 -10.48
CA ARG A 89 -5.20 2.65 -9.92
C ARG A 89 -5.59 1.32 -9.27
N CYS A 90 -5.07 0.20 -9.76
CA CYS A 90 -5.49 -1.12 -9.30
C CYS A 90 -4.68 -1.66 -8.11
N GLY A 91 -3.69 -0.92 -7.60
CA GLY A 91 -2.92 -1.40 -6.47
C GLY A 91 -3.62 -1.16 -5.13
N ALA A 92 -3.18 -1.89 -4.10
CA ALA A 92 -3.82 -1.89 -2.78
C ALA A 92 -3.40 -0.75 -1.83
N TRP A 93 -2.27 -0.08 -2.07
CA TRP A 93 -1.69 0.94 -1.18
C TRP A 93 -2.11 2.36 -1.57
N TRP A 94 -2.67 3.09 -0.62
CA TRP A 94 -3.26 4.42 -0.78
C TRP A 94 -2.98 5.31 0.43
N LEU A 95 -3.24 6.61 0.27
CA LEU A 95 -3.19 7.63 1.31
C LEU A 95 -4.46 8.47 1.25
N ASP A 96 -4.84 9.04 2.39
CA ASP A 96 -5.83 10.12 2.41
C ASP A 96 -5.34 11.30 1.56
N PHE A 97 -6.25 12.02 0.90
CA PHE A 97 -5.89 13.14 0.02
C PHE A 97 -5.06 14.23 0.73
N ASP A 98 -5.39 14.52 1.99
CA ASP A 98 -4.69 15.52 2.82
C ASP A 98 -3.22 15.16 3.09
N ALA A 99 -2.82 13.90 2.90
CA ALA A 99 -1.42 13.50 2.99
C ALA A 99 -0.55 14.23 1.94
N LEU A 100 -1.14 14.67 0.82
CA LEU A 100 -0.41 15.42 -0.21
C LEU A 100 0.17 16.73 0.33
N ASP A 101 -0.57 17.44 1.18
CA ASP A 101 -0.09 18.70 1.76
C ASP A 101 1.08 18.45 2.72
N VAL A 102 1.05 17.35 3.48
CA VAL A 102 2.16 16.93 4.35
C VAL A 102 3.40 16.59 3.51
N LEU A 103 3.23 15.80 2.45
CA LEU A 103 4.30 15.41 1.54
C LEU A 103 4.93 16.63 0.85
N ASN A 104 4.11 17.56 0.35
CA ASN A 104 4.58 18.78 -0.31
C ASN A 104 5.34 19.69 0.65
N LYS A 105 4.82 19.91 1.87
CA LYS A 105 5.49 20.72 2.89
C LYS A 105 6.85 20.13 3.25
N TRP A 106 6.91 18.82 3.47
CA TRP A 106 8.15 18.14 3.80
C TRP A 106 9.17 18.19 2.64
N ALA A 107 8.70 17.97 1.41
CA ALA A 107 9.53 18.06 0.21
C ALA A 107 10.20 19.44 0.09
N LEU A 108 9.39 20.50 0.25
CA LEU A 108 9.87 21.88 0.21
C LEU A 108 10.88 22.18 1.33
N GLN A 109 10.54 21.83 2.57
CA GLN A 109 11.39 22.08 3.74
C GLN A 109 12.73 21.35 3.67
N SER A 110 12.74 20.17 3.06
CA SER A 110 13.92 19.31 2.98
C SER A 110 14.68 19.45 1.65
N GLY A 111 14.26 20.36 0.76
CA GLY A 111 14.86 20.54 -0.57
C GLY A 111 14.77 19.31 -1.48
N ASN A 112 13.81 18.42 -1.22
CA ASN A 112 13.61 17.16 -1.94
C ASN A 112 12.50 17.28 -3.00
N SER A 113 12.54 16.42 -4.02
CA SER A 113 11.39 16.23 -4.91
C SER A 113 10.21 15.59 -4.17
N LEU A 114 8.99 15.78 -4.68
CA LEU A 114 7.81 15.11 -4.13
C LEU A 114 7.94 13.58 -4.19
N SER A 115 8.58 13.04 -5.24
CA SER A 115 8.86 11.61 -5.37
C SER A 115 9.76 11.12 -4.24
N LYS A 116 10.83 11.86 -3.92
CA LYS A 116 11.75 11.51 -2.85
C LYS A 116 11.09 11.64 -1.47
N ALA A 117 10.26 12.66 -1.28
CA ALA A 117 9.45 12.82 -0.07
C ALA A 117 8.49 11.63 0.13
N ALA A 118 7.78 11.22 -0.93
CA ALA A 118 6.90 10.05 -0.90
C ALA A 118 7.68 8.77 -0.57
N GLN A 119 8.84 8.52 -1.19
CA GLN A 119 9.67 7.36 -0.85
C GLN A 119 10.04 7.30 0.64
N LEU A 120 10.52 8.42 1.19
CA LEU A 120 11.01 8.46 2.57
C LEU A 120 9.87 8.37 3.58
N LEU A 121 8.81 9.16 3.40
CA LEU A 121 7.71 9.26 4.36
C LEU A 121 6.78 8.03 4.33
N LEU A 122 6.70 7.34 3.19
CA LEU A 122 5.91 6.14 3.03
C LEU A 122 6.74 4.87 3.23
N VAL A 123 8.04 5.00 3.45
CA VAL A 123 8.99 3.90 3.60
C VAL A 123 8.97 2.98 2.38
N VAL A 124 9.02 3.58 1.19
CA VAL A 124 9.16 2.86 -0.09
C VAL A 124 10.65 2.85 -0.45
N PRO A 125 11.33 1.70 -0.33
CA PRO A 125 12.71 1.50 -0.79
C PRO A 125 12.82 1.81 -2.29
N LEU A 126 13.96 2.36 -2.69
CA LEU A 126 14.23 2.73 -4.09
C LEU A 126 14.17 1.51 -5.02
N GLU A 127 14.50 0.34 -4.49
CA GLU A 127 14.48 -0.96 -5.18
C GLU A 127 13.05 -1.42 -5.53
N TRP A 128 12.02 -0.89 -4.87
CA TRP A 128 10.62 -1.20 -5.19
C TRP A 128 10.01 -0.24 -6.19
N GLY A 129 10.45 1.03 -6.16
CA GLY A 129 9.88 2.05 -7.02
C GLY A 129 10.38 3.45 -6.72
N ASP A 130 10.27 4.31 -7.73
CA ASP A 130 10.72 5.69 -7.64
C ASP A 130 9.63 6.68 -7.17
N CYS A 131 8.38 6.23 -7.01
CA CYS A 131 7.24 7.09 -6.73
C CYS A 131 7.10 8.27 -7.72
N GLY A 132 7.59 8.13 -8.96
CA GLY A 132 7.64 9.21 -9.96
C GLY A 132 6.29 9.64 -10.54
N GLN A 133 5.22 8.94 -10.19
CA GLN A 133 3.85 9.24 -10.65
C GLN A 133 2.86 9.19 -9.47
N MET A 134 1.76 9.94 -9.61
CA MET A 134 0.68 9.98 -8.63
C MET A 134 -0.67 9.87 -9.33
N ILE A 135 -1.61 9.15 -8.73
CA ILE A 135 -3.02 9.11 -9.13
C ILE A 135 -3.88 9.67 -8.00
N VAL A 136 -4.90 10.44 -8.37
CA VAL A 136 -5.99 10.85 -7.48
C VAL A 136 -7.22 10.06 -7.88
N ALA A 137 -7.89 9.45 -6.92
CA ALA A 137 -9.03 8.57 -7.18
C ALA A 137 -10.11 8.73 -6.11
N GLN A 138 -11.35 8.45 -6.48
CA GLN A 138 -12.48 8.40 -5.57
C GLN A 138 -12.87 6.95 -5.27
N VAL A 139 -13.17 6.68 -4.02
CA VAL A 139 -13.76 5.41 -3.59
C VAL A 139 -15.28 5.50 -3.77
N ASP A 140 -15.82 4.93 -4.84
CA ASP A 140 -17.24 5.09 -5.20
C ASP A 140 -18.16 4.09 -4.47
N SER A 141 -17.60 3.02 -3.91
CA SER A 141 -18.35 1.97 -3.17
C SER A 141 -18.00 1.96 -1.68
N PRO A 142 -18.95 1.65 -0.78
CA PRO A 142 -18.63 1.32 0.61
C PRO A 142 -17.68 0.12 0.68
N MET A 143 -16.52 0.33 1.27
CA MET A 143 -15.43 -0.64 1.38
C MET A 143 -14.83 -0.61 2.79
N ARG A 144 -13.91 -1.54 3.05
CA ARG A 144 -13.06 -1.54 4.24
C ARG A 144 -11.59 -1.55 3.87
N ALA A 145 -10.78 -0.97 4.72
CA ALA A 145 -9.34 -0.95 4.56
C ALA A 145 -8.64 -1.28 5.88
N TRP A 146 -7.38 -1.66 5.77
CA TRP A 146 -6.45 -1.68 6.89
C TRP A 146 -5.69 -0.37 6.92
N VAL A 147 -5.63 0.29 8.07
CA VAL A 147 -5.00 1.60 8.22
C VAL A 147 -4.03 1.63 9.39
N GLY A 148 -3.03 2.51 9.29
CA GLY A 148 -2.05 2.76 10.34
C GLY A 148 -0.80 3.44 9.78
N THR A 149 0.30 3.37 10.51
CA THR A 149 1.57 3.99 10.12
C THR A 149 2.43 3.01 9.34
N GLY A 150 3.30 3.51 8.45
CA GLY A 150 4.27 2.65 7.76
C GLY A 150 5.21 1.94 8.72
N LYS A 151 5.60 0.70 8.40
CA LYS A 151 6.68 -0.04 9.06
C LYS A 151 8.01 0.22 8.40
N GLU A 152 9.06 0.11 9.20
CA GLU A 152 10.41 -0.02 8.70
C GLU A 152 10.61 -1.29 7.86
N VAL A 153 11.58 -1.24 6.95
CA VAL A 153 11.92 -2.34 6.06
C VAL A 153 13.42 -2.58 6.08
N GLY A 154 13.81 -3.82 6.36
CA GLY A 154 15.20 -4.27 6.26
C GLY A 154 15.51 -4.83 4.87
N PHE A 155 16.69 -4.48 4.34
CA PHE A 155 17.25 -5.01 3.11
C PHE A 155 18.63 -5.59 3.34
N PHE A 156 18.79 -6.87 3.04
CA PHE A 156 20.06 -7.57 3.08
C PHE A 156 20.37 -8.13 1.70
N HIS A 157 21.54 -7.77 1.14
CA HIS A 157 21.96 -8.12 -0.22
C HIS A 157 20.89 -7.80 -1.28
N GLY A 158 20.25 -6.63 -1.18
CA GLY A 158 19.23 -6.16 -2.12
C GLY A 158 17.87 -6.88 -2.03
N LYS A 159 17.64 -7.70 -1.00
CA LYS A 159 16.38 -8.41 -0.77
C LYS A 159 15.76 -8.01 0.57
N SER A 160 14.44 -7.89 0.61
CA SER A 160 13.69 -7.67 1.84
C SER A 160 13.86 -8.85 2.80
N THR A 161 13.98 -8.58 4.09
CA THR A 161 14.29 -9.59 5.11
C THR A 161 13.19 -9.71 6.16
N SER A 162 13.28 -10.72 7.02
CA SER A 162 12.53 -10.74 8.27
C SER A 162 12.97 -9.58 9.19
N PRO A 163 12.11 -9.11 10.13
CA PRO A 163 12.49 -8.10 11.12
C PRO A 163 13.67 -8.51 12.01
N ASP A 164 13.89 -9.81 12.23
CA ASP A 164 15.03 -10.29 13.02
C ASP A 164 16.33 -10.22 12.23
N ALA A 165 16.28 -10.52 10.92
CA ALA A 165 17.41 -10.33 10.03
C ALA A 165 17.79 -8.85 9.85
N ALA A 166 16.90 -7.90 10.15
CA ALA A 166 17.18 -6.46 10.19
C ALA A 166 18.33 -6.08 11.14
N ARG A 167 18.60 -6.91 12.16
CA ARG A 167 19.66 -6.68 13.16
C ARG A 167 21.06 -7.12 12.70
N ARG A 168 21.19 -7.70 11.49
CA ARG A 168 22.47 -8.19 10.97
C ARG A 168 23.32 -7.03 10.44
N VAL A 169 24.63 -7.11 10.69
CA VAL A 169 25.61 -6.17 10.12
C VAL A 169 25.53 -6.20 8.59
N GLY A 170 25.43 -5.02 7.97
CA GLY A 170 25.28 -4.86 6.52
C GLY A 170 23.83 -4.81 6.03
N THR A 171 22.83 -4.89 6.92
CA THR A 171 21.43 -4.69 6.55
C THR A 171 21.10 -3.21 6.48
N SER A 172 20.54 -2.76 5.35
CA SER A 172 20.02 -1.39 5.20
C SER A 172 18.62 -1.32 5.77
N ILE A 173 18.36 -0.36 6.66
CA ILE A 173 17.04 -0.13 7.24
C ILE A 173 16.45 1.12 6.63
N TYR A 174 15.28 0.97 6.00
CA TYR A 174 14.43 2.06 5.57
C TYR A 174 13.39 2.30 6.66
N ALA A 175 13.39 3.49 7.26
CA ALA A 175 12.48 3.89 8.32
C ALA A 175 11.88 5.27 8.00
N PRO A 176 10.66 5.57 8.46
CA PRO A 176 10.10 6.91 8.29
C PRO A 176 10.96 7.91 9.08
N PRO A 177 11.17 9.14 8.55
CA PRO A 177 11.89 10.17 9.28
C PRO A 177 11.28 10.42 10.67
N PRO A 178 12.11 10.68 11.71
CA PRO A 178 11.60 10.93 13.06
C PRO A 178 10.57 12.06 13.11
N GLY A 179 9.53 11.89 13.92
CA GLY A 179 8.46 12.88 14.06
C GLY A 179 7.49 12.97 12.87
N THR A 180 7.64 12.12 11.86
CA THR A 180 6.69 12.06 10.74
C THR A 180 5.68 10.94 10.94
N ASN A 181 4.44 11.19 10.55
CA ASN A 181 3.37 10.21 10.64
C ASN A 181 2.38 10.41 9.49
N ILE A 182 2.51 9.59 8.44
CA ILE A 182 1.52 9.53 7.37
C ILE A 182 0.71 8.25 7.54
N ARG A 183 -0.61 8.40 7.66
CA ARG A 183 -1.54 7.29 7.64
C ARG A 183 -1.51 6.63 6.27
N GLN A 184 -1.18 5.35 6.25
CA GLN A 184 -1.25 4.50 5.06
C GLN A 184 -2.54 3.68 5.10
N ILE A 185 -3.10 3.45 3.92
CA ILE A 185 -4.36 2.73 3.70
C ILE A 185 -4.09 1.56 2.77
N PHE A 186 -4.35 0.35 3.25
CA PHE A 186 -4.31 -0.86 2.44
C PHE A 186 -5.74 -1.34 2.17
N ILE A 187 -6.18 -1.25 0.92
CA ILE A 187 -7.48 -1.70 0.45
C ILE A 187 -7.34 -3.12 -0.11
N PRO A 188 -7.83 -4.16 0.58
CA PRO A 188 -7.78 -5.53 0.06
C PRO A 188 -8.76 -5.73 -1.09
N GLY A 189 -8.41 -6.64 -1.99
CA GLY A 189 -9.25 -7.00 -3.14
C GLY A 189 -8.43 -7.50 -4.31
N GLU A 190 -9.09 -8.21 -5.20
CA GLU A 190 -8.53 -8.51 -6.53
C GLU A 190 -8.54 -7.27 -7.42
N ARG A 191 -7.67 -7.25 -8.43
CA ARG A 191 -7.53 -6.14 -9.36
C ARG A 191 -8.87 -5.70 -9.97
N SER A 192 -9.67 -6.65 -10.46
CA SER A 192 -10.96 -6.39 -11.11
C SER A 192 -11.98 -5.75 -10.15
N LEU A 193 -11.95 -6.14 -8.88
CA LEU A 193 -12.80 -5.55 -7.85
C LEU A 193 -12.40 -4.10 -7.58
N LEU A 194 -11.12 -3.86 -7.30
CA LEU A 194 -10.61 -2.52 -7.02
C LEU A 194 -10.87 -1.60 -8.22
N GLU A 195 -10.75 -2.13 -9.43
CA GLU A 195 -11.05 -1.41 -10.65
C GLU A 195 -12.50 -0.91 -10.73
N SER A 196 -13.45 -1.70 -10.26
CA SER A 196 -14.87 -1.35 -10.24
C SER A 196 -15.28 -0.41 -9.11
N CYS A 197 -14.51 -0.38 -8.01
CA CYS A 197 -14.83 0.39 -6.80
C CYS A 197 -14.05 1.72 -6.69
N ILE A 198 -12.97 1.87 -7.45
CA ILE A 198 -12.06 3.02 -7.38
C ILE A 198 -11.97 3.70 -8.74
N ARG A 199 -12.58 4.88 -8.84
CA ARG A 199 -12.60 5.68 -10.07
C ARG A 199 -11.46 6.69 -10.08
N LYS A 200 -10.74 6.77 -11.19
CA LYS A 200 -9.73 7.79 -11.43
C LYS A 200 -10.39 9.18 -11.49
N ILE A 201 -9.82 10.15 -10.78
CA ILE A 201 -10.10 11.58 -10.98
C ILE A 201 -9.03 12.16 -11.91
N SER A 202 -7.76 12.04 -11.54
CA SER A 202 -6.63 12.61 -12.29
C SER A 202 -5.36 11.78 -12.11
N SER A 203 -4.38 12.00 -12.98
CA SER A 203 -3.07 11.34 -12.90
C SER A 203 -1.97 12.34 -13.25
N HIS A 204 -0.86 12.24 -12.54
CA HIS A 204 0.21 13.22 -12.55
C HIS A 204 1.55 12.50 -12.63
N LYS A 205 2.49 13.08 -13.38
CA LYS A 205 3.91 12.75 -13.29
C LYS A 205 4.58 13.72 -12.33
N ILE A 206 5.70 13.33 -11.74
CA ILE A 206 6.54 14.24 -10.98
C ILE A 206 7.62 14.74 -11.93
N GLY A 207 7.61 16.04 -12.19
CA GLY A 207 8.51 16.71 -13.11
C GLY A 207 9.95 16.76 -12.59
N ARG A 208 10.85 17.22 -13.47
CA ARG A 208 12.26 17.45 -13.10
C ARG A 208 12.42 18.54 -12.03
N ASP A 209 11.45 19.44 -11.93
CA ASP A 209 11.34 20.45 -10.87
C ASP A 209 10.84 19.86 -9.54
N GLY A 210 10.59 18.55 -9.48
CA GLY A 210 10.15 17.83 -8.29
C GLY A 210 8.67 18.01 -7.96
N ARG A 211 7.87 18.60 -8.85
CA ARG A 211 6.45 18.94 -8.63
C ARG A 211 5.51 18.13 -9.53
N LEU A 212 4.22 18.11 -9.19
CA LEU A 212 3.20 17.42 -10.00
C LEU A 212 3.01 18.11 -11.36
N GLN A 213 2.91 17.30 -12.42
CA GLN A 213 2.67 17.69 -13.80
C GLN A 213 1.57 16.81 -14.43
N PRO A 214 0.42 17.38 -14.85
CA PRO A 214 0.01 18.77 -14.61
C PRO A 214 -0.09 19.06 -13.11
N SER A 215 -0.06 20.33 -12.72
CA SER A 215 -0.32 20.68 -11.32
C SER A 215 -1.72 20.23 -10.91
N LEU A 216 -1.88 19.87 -9.65
CA LEU A 216 -3.19 19.52 -9.14
C LEU A 216 -3.99 20.81 -8.94
N ALA A 217 -5.02 21.03 -9.76
CA ALA A 217 -6.03 22.02 -9.44
C ALA A 217 -6.68 21.59 -8.14
N ARG A 218 -6.58 22.39 -7.06
CA ARG A 218 -7.30 22.10 -5.83
C ARG A 218 -8.79 22.01 -6.20
N PRO A 219 -9.46 20.87 -5.98
CA PRO A 219 -10.90 20.85 -6.07
C PRO A 219 -11.39 21.63 -4.86
N TYR A 220 -11.88 22.84 -5.14
CA TYR A 220 -12.60 23.80 -4.28
C TYR A 220 -12.59 23.56 -2.77
#